data_AF-A0A098PT22-F1
#
_entry.id   AF-A0A098PT22-F1
#
_cell.length_a   1.000
_cell.length_b   1.000
_cell.length_c   1.000
_cell.angle_alpha   90.00
_cell.angle_beta   90.00
_cell.angle_gamma   90.00
#
_symmetry.space_group_name_H-M   'P 1'
#
loop_
_entity.id
_entity.type
_entity.pdbx_description
1 polymer ?
#
loop_
_entity_poly.entity_id
_entity_poly.type
_entity_poly.pdbx_seq_one_letter_code
_entity_poly.pdbx_strand_id
1 'polypeptide(L)'
;MDVKQTAKSVGVEIAKRLFLPTYAFRKNVQSFKAAKQQHDENIVYIKDLIARARQQKARAEQQGEGGAASEQGFEEMMRSRSAGAPSTVELERRFRFQKRLAIGTGTVFLLMAVYALSRGNVFGIFTLVAGLPVMFMASLSAQFRLWQLRNRRLSRAEHGGLNDFMREPGWFVSVLDPEFGKLPQGERT
;
A
#
# COMPACT_ATOMS: atom_id res chain seq x y z
N MET A 1 -47.07 -43.59 -19.54
CA MET A 1 -45.86 -42.76 -19.63
C MET A 1 -44.99 -43.03 -18.41
N ASP A 2 -43.68 -43.10 -18.61
CA ASP A 2 -42.79 -44.11 -18.04
C ASP A 2 -42.07 -43.64 -16.75
N VAL A 3 -42.39 -44.28 -15.61
CA VAL A 3 -41.82 -44.02 -14.27
C VAL A 3 -40.29 -44.25 -14.23
N LYS A 4 -39.73 -44.99 -15.19
CA LYS A 4 -38.28 -45.24 -15.30
C LYS A 4 -37.49 -44.03 -15.79
N GLN A 5 -38.10 -43.09 -16.51
CA GLN A 5 -37.41 -41.88 -16.99
C GLN A 5 -37.22 -40.83 -15.88
N THR A 6 -38.19 -40.69 -14.99
CA THR A 6 -38.14 -39.77 -13.85
C THR A 6 -37.14 -40.20 -12.78
N ALA A 7 -36.95 -41.50 -12.54
CA ALA A 7 -35.93 -41.99 -11.61
C ALA A 7 -34.49 -41.73 -12.10
N LYS A 8 -34.26 -41.82 -13.43
CA LYS A 8 -32.95 -41.54 -14.04
C LYS A 8 -32.61 -40.04 -14.02
N SER A 9 -33.58 -39.15 -14.26
CA SER A 9 -33.33 -37.71 -14.23
C SER A 9 -33.03 -37.21 -12.82
N VAL A 10 -33.77 -37.68 -11.81
CA VAL A 10 -33.56 -37.31 -10.40
C VAL A 10 -32.20 -37.82 -9.90
N GLY A 11 -31.78 -39.03 -10.26
CA GLY A 11 -30.45 -39.56 -9.90
C GLY A 11 -29.29 -38.75 -10.49
N VAL A 12 -29.44 -38.28 -11.74
CA VAL A 12 -28.43 -37.41 -12.41
C VAL A 12 -28.38 -36.03 -11.76
N GLU A 13 -29.51 -35.49 -11.31
CA GLU A 13 -29.59 -34.17 -10.69
C GLU A 13 -28.99 -34.16 -9.27
N ILE A 14 -29.21 -35.24 -8.50
CA ILE A 14 -28.61 -35.44 -7.19
C ILE A 14 -27.09 -35.68 -7.33
N ALA A 15 -26.66 -36.47 -8.30
CA ALA A 15 -25.23 -36.68 -8.57
C ALA A 15 -24.52 -35.37 -8.95
N LYS A 16 -25.13 -34.51 -9.77
CA LYS A 16 -24.58 -33.20 -10.10
C LYS A 16 -24.43 -32.33 -8.84
N ARG A 17 -25.43 -32.28 -7.96
CA ARG A 17 -25.38 -31.50 -6.72
C ARG A 17 -24.38 -32.02 -5.69
N LEU A 18 -24.10 -33.33 -5.66
CA LEU A 18 -23.13 -33.91 -4.74
C LEU A 18 -21.66 -33.76 -5.23
N PHE A 19 -21.44 -33.80 -6.54
CA PHE A 19 -20.08 -33.75 -7.13
C PHE A 19 -19.60 -32.35 -7.50
N LEU A 20 -20.50 -31.39 -7.73
CA LEU A 20 -20.13 -29.97 -7.99
C LEU A 20 -19.35 -29.32 -6.82
N PRO A 21 -19.76 -29.47 -5.54
CA PRO A 21 -19.05 -28.86 -4.41
C PRO A 21 -17.67 -29.46 -4.22
N THR A 22 -17.54 -30.79 -4.30
CA THR A 22 -16.26 -31.49 -4.09
C THR A 22 -15.24 -31.18 -5.20
N TYR A 23 -15.71 -31.02 -6.43
CA TYR A 23 -14.87 -30.55 -7.55
C TYR A 23 -14.39 -29.12 -7.33
N ALA A 24 -15.26 -28.20 -6.89
CA ALA A 24 -14.88 -26.83 -6.56
C ALA A 24 -13.88 -26.77 -5.40
N PHE A 25 -14.05 -27.59 -4.35
CA PHE A 25 -13.08 -27.73 -3.27
C PHE A 25 -11.72 -28.24 -3.75
N ARG A 26 -11.68 -29.25 -4.64
CA ARG A 26 -10.43 -29.74 -5.23
C ARG A 26 -9.73 -28.67 -6.07
N LYS A 27 -10.48 -27.93 -6.89
CA LYS A 27 -9.95 -26.83 -7.69
C LYS A 27 -9.41 -25.71 -6.82
N ASN A 28 -10.10 -25.36 -5.72
CA ASN A 28 -9.63 -24.38 -4.75
C ASN A 28 -8.34 -24.85 -4.07
N VAL A 29 -8.25 -26.10 -3.61
CA VAL A 29 -7.02 -26.65 -3.01
C VAL A 29 -5.86 -26.67 -4.02
N GLN A 30 -6.11 -27.01 -5.28
CA GLN A 30 -5.11 -26.94 -6.34
C GLN A 30 -4.65 -25.49 -6.59
N SER A 31 -5.57 -24.53 -6.60
CA SER A 31 -5.23 -23.12 -6.75
C SER A 31 -4.44 -22.57 -5.55
N PHE A 32 -4.74 -23.02 -4.33
CA PHE A 32 -3.97 -22.69 -3.13
C PHE A 32 -2.58 -23.30 -3.17
N LYS A 33 -2.44 -24.53 -3.65
CA LYS A 33 -1.14 -25.19 -3.83
C LYS A 33 -0.29 -24.48 -4.89
N ALA A 34 -0.91 -24.11 -6.02
CA ALA A 34 -0.25 -23.33 -7.07
C ALA A 34 0.16 -21.92 -6.59
N ALA A 35 -0.71 -21.24 -5.84
CA ALA A 35 -0.42 -19.93 -5.27
C ALA A 35 0.69 -20.00 -4.22
N LYS A 36 0.74 -21.05 -3.38
CA LYS A 36 1.83 -21.27 -2.43
C LYS A 36 3.15 -21.51 -3.15
N GLN A 37 3.15 -22.30 -4.22
CA GLN A 37 4.35 -22.59 -5.00
C GLN A 37 4.87 -21.32 -5.70
N GLN A 38 4.00 -20.51 -6.29
CA GLN A 38 4.35 -19.18 -6.81
C GLN A 38 4.89 -18.24 -5.72
N HIS A 39 4.37 -18.35 -4.49
CA HIS A 39 4.84 -17.53 -3.38
C HIS A 39 6.25 -17.94 -2.91
N ASP A 40 6.56 -19.23 -2.90
CA ASP A 40 7.89 -19.73 -2.59
C ASP A 40 8.92 -19.30 -3.65
N GLU A 41 8.54 -19.38 -4.94
CA GLU A 41 9.34 -18.87 -6.06
C GLU A 41 9.56 -17.35 -5.97
N ASN A 42 8.51 -16.58 -5.66
CA ASN A 42 8.60 -15.13 -5.47
C ASN A 42 9.48 -14.76 -4.27
N ILE A 43 9.48 -15.53 -3.18
CA ILE A 43 10.37 -15.28 -2.03
C ILE A 43 11.83 -15.44 -2.44
N VAL A 44 12.17 -16.48 -3.22
CA VAL A 44 13.54 -16.70 -3.71
C VAL A 44 13.95 -15.56 -4.64
N TYR A 45 13.06 -15.14 -5.55
CA TYR A 45 13.30 -14.01 -6.44
C TYR A 45 13.53 -12.70 -5.67
N ILE A 46 12.70 -12.41 -4.66
CA ILE A 46 12.86 -11.22 -3.81
C ILE A 46 14.19 -11.26 -3.05
N LYS A 47 14.57 -12.42 -2.52
CA LYS A 47 15.87 -12.60 -1.83
C LYS A 47 17.04 -12.36 -2.78
N ASP A 48 16.98 -12.88 -4.00
CA ASP A 48 17.99 -12.66 -5.04
C ASP A 48 18.05 -11.18 -5.45
N LEU A 49 16.91 -10.51 -5.61
CA LEU A 49 16.85 -9.07 -5.88
C LEU A 49 17.54 -8.26 -4.78
N ILE A 50 17.29 -8.59 -3.51
CA ILE A 50 17.92 -7.92 -2.36
C ILE A 50 19.43 -8.19 -2.35
N ALA A 51 19.86 -9.42 -2.63
CA ALA A 51 21.27 -9.79 -2.69
C ALA A 51 22.00 -9.02 -3.80
N ARG A 52 21.41 -8.94 -5.00
CA ARG A 52 21.94 -8.16 -6.13
C ARG A 52 21.99 -6.67 -5.83
N ALA A 53 20.95 -6.10 -5.22
CA ALA A 53 20.93 -4.71 -4.82
C ALA A 53 22.03 -4.39 -3.79
N ARG A 54 22.28 -5.31 -2.83
CA ARG A 54 23.39 -5.18 -1.88
C ARG A 54 24.76 -5.28 -2.55
N GLN A 55 24.93 -6.21 -3.50
CA GLN A 55 26.17 -6.35 -4.24
C GLN A 55 26.45 -5.15 -5.16
N GLN A 56 25.43 -4.61 -5.82
CA GLN A 56 25.54 -3.37 -6.61
C GLN A 56 25.91 -2.18 -5.73
N LYS A 57 25.28 -2.06 -4.55
CA LYS A 57 25.64 -1.03 -3.56
C LYS A 57 27.09 -1.16 -3.10
N ALA A 58 27.55 -2.37 -2.76
CA ALA A 58 28.93 -2.62 -2.35
C ALA A 58 29.93 -2.32 -3.49
N ARG A 59 29.58 -2.63 -4.75
CA ARG A 59 30.39 -2.28 -5.93
C ARG A 59 30.43 -0.77 -6.18
N ALA A 60 29.30 -0.08 -6.03
CA ALA A 60 29.23 1.39 -6.16
C ALA A 60 30.00 2.11 -5.03
N GLU A 61 30.01 1.55 -3.83
CA GLU A 61 30.84 2.03 -2.71
C GLU A 61 32.34 1.80 -2.97
N GLN A 62 32.72 0.69 -3.61
CA GLN A 62 34.12 0.41 -3.99
C GLN A 62 34.61 1.24 -5.20
N GLN A 63 33.73 1.61 -6.13
CA GLN A 63 34.06 2.43 -7.30
C GLN A 63 34.03 3.94 -7.05
N GLY A 64 33.77 4.39 -5.82
CA GLY A 64 33.74 5.83 -5.48
C GLY A 64 32.55 6.61 -6.05
N GLU A 65 31.73 6.00 -6.91
CA GLU A 65 30.51 6.60 -7.47
C GLU A 65 29.32 6.57 -6.49
N GLY A 66 29.37 5.73 -5.45
CA GLY A 66 28.31 5.59 -4.44
C GLY A 66 28.20 6.74 -3.43
N GLY A 67 29.21 7.61 -3.34
CA GLY A 67 29.19 8.79 -2.45
C GLY A 67 28.29 9.91 -2.99
N ALA A 68 28.37 10.21 -4.29
CA ALA A 68 27.72 11.38 -4.85
C ALA A 68 26.18 11.28 -4.87
N ALA A 69 25.59 10.13 -5.18
CA ALA A 69 24.12 10.00 -5.23
C ALA A 69 23.47 9.78 -3.85
N SER A 70 24.23 9.33 -2.86
CA SER A 70 23.72 9.06 -1.51
C SER A 70 23.95 10.21 -0.53
N GLU A 71 24.86 11.15 -0.84
CA GLU A 71 25.17 12.31 0.01
C GLU A 71 24.67 13.65 -0.53
N GLN A 72 24.10 13.71 -1.74
CA GLN A 72 23.48 14.94 -2.24
C GLN A 72 22.38 15.40 -1.27
N GLY A 73 22.61 16.54 -0.63
CA GLY A 73 21.68 17.13 0.34
C GLY A 73 20.38 17.58 -0.33
N PHE A 74 19.38 17.91 0.48
CA PHE A 74 18.07 18.36 0.05
C PHE A 74 18.13 19.46 -1.01
N GLU A 75 18.98 20.47 -0.81
CA GLU A 75 19.14 21.60 -1.73
C GLU A 75 19.72 21.16 -3.09
N GLU A 76 20.59 20.15 -3.11
CA GLU A 76 21.21 19.65 -4.33
C GLU A 76 20.26 18.75 -5.13
N MET A 77 19.44 17.96 -4.44
CA MET A 77 18.31 17.23 -5.05
C MET A 77 17.22 18.17 -5.59
N MET A 78 16.99 19.30 -4.92
CA MET A 78 16.03 20.31 -5.39
C MET A 78 16.57 21.10 -6.59
N ARG A 79 17.89 21.30 -6.70
CA ARG A 79 18.55 21.96 -7.85
C ARG A 79 18.71 21.05 -9.07
N SER A 80 18.89 19.75 -8.88
CA SER A 80 18.97 18.76 -9.97
C SER A 80 17.60 18.38 -10.56
N ARG A 81 16.53 19.03 -10.11
CA ARG A 81 15.17 18.76 -10.55
C ARG A 81 14.93 19.24 -11.98
N SER A 82 14.16 18.49 -12.76
CA SER A 82 13.84 18.85 -14.15
C SER A 82 13.22 20.24 -14.25
N ALA A 83 13.56 20.99 -15.30
CA ALA A 83 13.21 22.41 -15.48
C ALA A 83 11.69 22.74 -15.52
N GLY A 84 10.82 21.72 -15.52
CA GLY A 84 9.36 21.86 -15.43
C GLY A 84 8.75 21.29 -14.15
N ALA A 85 9.56 20.99 -13.13
CA ALA A 85 9.06 20.39 -11.91
C ALA A 85 8.28 21.41 -11.05
N PRO A 86 7.11 21.03 -10.51
CA PRO A 86 6.25 21.95 -9.76
C PRO A 86 6.98 22.49 -8.53
N SER A 87 6.65 23.72 -8.12
CA SER A 87 7.31 24.36 -6.97
C SER A 87 7.12 23.54 -5.69
N THR A 88 8.00 23.74 -4.69
CA THR A 88 7.89 23.06 -3.38
C THR A 88 6.52 23.30 -2.73
N VAL A 89 5.98 24.50 -2.89
CA VAL A 89 4.65 24.90 -2.39
C VAL A 89 3.52 24.12 -3.10
N GLU A 90 3.62 23.93 -4.41
CA GLU A 90 2.66 23.13 -5.17
C GLU A 90 2.71 21.65 -4.79
N LEU A 91 3.90 21.11 -4.56
CA LEU A 91 4.09 19.75 -4.05
C LEU A 91 3.42 19.57 -2.69
N GLU A 92 3.66 20.51 -1.78
CA GLU A 92 3.07 20.47 -0.45
C GLU A 92 1.53 20.47 -0.54
N ARG A 93 0.96 21.34 -1.38
CA ARG A 93 -0.49 21.40 -1.59
C ARG A 93 -1.04 20.09 -2.14
N ARG A 94 -0.36 19.47 -3.12
CA ARG A 94 -0.76 18.18 -3.70
C ARG A 94 -0.72 17.05 -2.68
N PHE A 95 0.34 16.96 -1.87
CA PHE A 95 0.44 15.90 -0.86
C PHE A 95 -0.56 16.09 0.27
N ARG A 96 -0.81 17.33 0.71
CA ARG A 96 -1.88 17.64 1.67
C ARG A 96 -3.25 17.23 1.12
N PHE A 97 -3.52 17.53 -0.16
CA PHE A 97 -4.77 17.13 -0.81
C PHE A 97 -4.92 15.61 -0.90
N GLN A 98 -3.86 14.90 -1.31
CA GLN A 98 -3.85 13.44 -1.36
C GLN A 98 -4.08 12.80 0.02
N LYS A 99 -3.45 13.35 1.06
CA LYS A 99 -3.65 12.92 2.46
C LYS A 99 -5.11 13.09 2.88
N ARG A 100 -5.71 14.26 2.61
CA ARG A 100 -7.11 14.54 2.92
C ARG A 100 -8.08 13.64 2.17
N LEU A 101 -7.82 13.37 0.89
CA LEU A 101 -8.63 12.43 0.11
C LEU A 101 -8.54 11.01 0.69
N ALA A 102 -7.35 10.56 1.08
CA ALA A 102 -7.16 9.23 1.68
C ALA A 102 -7.91 9.10 3.01
N ILE A 103 -7.77 10.09 3.91
CA ILE A 103 -8.48 10.11 5.19
C ILE A 103 -10.00 10.21 4.98
N GLY A 104 -10.47 11.07 4.08
CA GLY A 104 -11.89 11.20 3.76
C GLY A 104 -12.49 9.90 3.23
N THR A 105 -11.81 9.26 2.27
CA THR A 105 -12.25 7.98 1.70
C THR A 105 -12.24 6.87 2.75
N GLY A 106 -11.19 6.80 3.57
CA GLY A 106 -11.12 5.84 4.69
C GLY A 106 -12.25 6.03 5.70
N THR A 107 -12.62 7.28 6.00
CA THR A 107 -13.74 7.60 6.89
C THR A 107 -15.08 7.13 6.30
N VAL A 108 -15.30 7.37 5.00
CA VAL A 108 -16.49 6.88 4.30
C VAL A 108 -16.57 5.35 4.34
N PHE A 109 -15.44 4.66 4.11
CA PHE A 109 -15.38 3.19 4.16
C PHE A 109 -15.72 2.67 5.55
N LEU A 110 -15.25 3.35 6.60
CA LEU A 110 -15.55 3.00 7.97
C LEU A 110 -17.04 3.20 8.30
N LEU A 111 -17.64 4.32 7.89
CA LEU A 111 -19.08 4.56 8.05
C LEU A 111 -19.92 3.52 7.29
N MET A 112 -19.52 3.19 6.07
CA MET A 112 -20.15 2.13 5.28
C MET A 112 -20.01 0.76 5.94
N ALA A 113 -18.88 0.47 6.59
CA ALA A 113 -18.67 -0.79 7.29
C ALA A 113 -19.58 -0.89 8.53
N VAL A 114 -19.73 0.19 9.29
CA VAL A 114 -20.68 0.27 10.42
C VAL A 114 -22.12 0.10 9.93
N TYR A 115 -22.47 0.73 8.80
CA TYR A 115 -23.78 0.54 8.18
C TYR A 115 -23.99 -0.91 7.72
N ALA A 116 -23.00 -1.53 7.07
CA ALA A 116 -23.09 -2.93 6.65
C ALA A 116 -23.21 -3.91 7.83
N LEU A 117 -22.57 -3.60 8.97
CA LEU A 117 -22.70 -4.34 10.22
C LEU A 117 -24.14 -4.29 10.74
N SER A 118 -24.79 -3.11 10.71
CA SER A 118 -26.20 -2.97 11.11
C SER A 118 -27.17 -3.81 10.26
N ARG A 119 -26.78 -4.14 9.02
CA ARG A 119 -27.56 -4.93 8.05
C ARG A 119 -27.16 -6.41 8.02
N GLY A 120 -26.20 -6.85 8.84
CA GLY A 120 -25.71 -8.23 8.88
C GLY A 120 -24.94 -8.66 7.61
N ASN A 121 -24.47 -7.72 6.78
CA ASN A 121 -23.76 -8.05 5.54
C ASN A 121 -22.27 -8.27 5.79
N VAL A 122 -21.92 -9.49 6.22
CA VAL A 122 -20.55 -9.88 6.59
C VAL A 122 -19.55 -9.68 5.44
N PHE A 123 -19.91 -10.04 4.21
CA PHE A 123 -19.02 -9.88 3.05
C PHE A 123 -18.73 -8.40 2.74
N GLY A 124 -19.74 -7.53 2.82
CA GLY A 124 -19.55 -6.09 2.65
C GLY A 124 -18.61 -5.49 3.69
N ILE A 125 -18.70 -5.95 4.94
CA ILE A 125 -17.82 -5.50 6.02
C ILE A 125 -16.37 -5.89 5.73
N PHE A 126 -16.10 -7.14 5.33
CA PHE A 126 -14.75 -7.59 5.02
C PHE A 126 -14.11 -6.77 3.90
N THR A 127 -14.84 -6.49 2.82
CA THR A 127 -14.33 -5.68 1.71
C THR A 127 -14.01 -4.25 2.14
N LEU A 128 -14.87 -3.64 2.96
CA LEU A 128 -14.69 -2.27 3.43
C LEU A 128 -13.55 -2.14 4.43
N VAL A 129 -13.43 -3.09 5.36
CA VAL A 129 -12.33 -3.14 6.35
C VAL A 129 -11.00 -3.43 5.66
N ALA A 130 -10.97 -4.29 4.65
CA ALA A 130 -9.76 -4.57 3.87
C ALA A 130 -9.25 -3.35 3.08
N GLY A 131 -10.10 -2.36 2.81
CA GLY A 131 -9.71 -1.10 2.17
C GLY A 131 -8.99 -0.11 3.12
N LEU A 132 -9.20 -0.22 4.44
CA LEU A 132 -8.66 0.72 5.42
C LEU A 132 -7.12 0.74 5.45
N PRO A 133 -6.40 -0.41 5.42
CA PRO A 133 -4.93 -0.42 5.35
C PRO A 133 -4.38 0.29 4.11
N VAL A 134 -5.07 0.20 2.97
CA VAL A 134 -4.66 0.85 1.72
C VAL A 134 -4.77 2.37 1.86
N MET A 135 -5.89 2.86 2.40
CA MET A 135 -6.09 4.29 2.64
C MET A 135 -5.12 4.84 3.70
N PHE A 136 -4.82 4.05 4.73
CA PHE A 136 -3.80 4.38 5.71
C PHE A 136 -2.41 4.50 5.07
N MET A 137 -2.01 3.54 4.24
CA MET A 137 -0.74 3.58 3.50
C MET A 137 -0.64 4.79 2.56
N ALA A 138 -1.74 5.14 1.89
CA ALA A 138 -1.79 6.34 1.06
C ALA A 138 -1.55 7.61 1.90
N SER A 139 -2.21 7.73 3.06
CA SER A 139 -2.02 8.85 4.00
C SER A 139 -0.60 8.89 4.55
N LEU A 140 -0.05 7.73 4.94
CA LEU A 140 1.32 7.58 5.44
C LEU A 140 2.34 8.06 4.40
N SER A 141 2.17 7.66 3.14
CA SER A 141 3.07 8.06 2.05
C SER A 141 3.06 9.58 1.82
N ALA A 142 1.89 10.21 1.92
CA ALA A 142 1.74 11.65 1.76
C ALA A 142 2.33 12.40 2.95
N GLN A 143 2.06 11.94 4.18
CA GLN A 143 2.60 12.53 5.40
C GLN A 143 4.13 12.40 5.47
N PHE A 144 4.67 11.25 5.08
CA PHE A 144 6.11 11.04 5.01
C PHE A 144 6.78 12.02 4.03
N ARG A 145 6.22 12.21 2.83
CA ARG A 145 6.75 13.19 1.87
C ARG A 145 6.62 14.64 2.36
N LEU A 146 5.53 14.98 3.03
CA LEU A 146 5.36 16.29 3.66
C LEU A 146 6.41 16.52 4.74
N TRP A 147 6.67 15.50 5.56
CA TRP A 147 7.69 15.53 6.59
C TRP A 147 9.10 15.71 6.02
N GLN A 148 9.46 14.97 4.96
CA GLN A 148 10.74 15.13 4.25
C GLN A 148 10.89 16.54 3.68
N LEU A 149 9.82 17.09 3.09
CA LEU A 149 9.81 18.43 2.50
C LEU A 149 9.93 19.53 3.56
N ARG A 150 9.20 19.41 4.68
CA ARG A 150 9.20 20.41 5.77
C ARG A 150 10.52 20.45 6.53
N ASN A 151 11.09 19.28 6.80
CA ASN A 151 12.33 19.19 7.55
C ASN A 151 13.57 19.35 6.66
N ARG A 152 13.39 19.47 5.33
CA ARG A 152 14.47 19.49 4.34
C ARG A 152 15.40 18.29 4.48
N ARG A 153 14.82 17.10 4.65
CA ARG A 153 15.54 15.84 4.85
C ARG A 153 15.10 14.85 3.78
N LEU A 154 15.84 14.80 2.67
CA LEU A 154 15.58 13.88 1.56
C LEU A 154 16.61 12.74 1.51
N SER A 155 17.84 13.00 1.96
CA SER A 155 18.91 12.00 1.94
C SER A 155 18.94 11.13 3.21
N ARG A 156 19.53 9.93 3.09
CA ARG A 156 19.89 9.09 4.26
C ARG A 156 20.91 9.78 5.17
N ALA A 157 21.81 10.59 4.61
CA ALA A 157 22.75 11.39 5.38
C ALA A 157 22.03 12.44 6.25
N GLU A 158 20.87 12.92 5.79
CA GLU A 158 20.03 13.89 6.50
C GLU A 158 19.00 13.24 7.43
N HIS A 159 19.06 11.92 7.64
CA HIS A 159 18.07 11.17 8.40
C HIS A 159 16.65 11.32 7.83
N GLY A 160 16.51 11.39 6.50
CA GLY A 160 15.22 11.48 5.80
C GLY A 160 14.50 10.14 5.63
N GLY A 161 14.87 9.11 6.40
CA GLY A 161 14.35 7.76 6.27
C GLY A 161 13.00 7.54 6.96
N LEU A 162 12.29 6.50 6.54
CA LEU A 162 11.02 6.11 7.17
C LEU A 162 11.19 5.70 8.64
N ASN A 163 12.35 5.09 8.98
CA ASN A 163 12.68 4.74 10.36
C ASN A 163 12.85 5.98 11.25
N ASP A 164 13.40 7.06 10.69
CA ASP A 164 13.58 8.32 11.41
C ASP A 164 12.23 9.01 11.62
N PHE A 165 11.35 8.99 10.62
CA PHE A 165 9.96 9.44 10.75
C PHE A 165 9.18 8.67 11.83
N MET A 166 9.29 7.34 11.87
CA MET A 166 8.59 6.52 12.87
C MET A 166 9.15 6.67 14.29
N ARG A 167 10.34 7.25 14.46
CA ARG A 167 10.90 7.59 15.77
C ARG A 167 10.32 8.88 16.33
N GLU A 168 9.62 9.67 15.52
CA GLU A 168 9.03 10.91 16.02
C GLU A 168 7.83 10.65 16.93
N PRO A 169 7.73 11.36 18.06
CA PRO A 169 6.60 11.22 18.95
C PRO A 169 5.31 11.64 18.22
N GLY A 170 4.30 10.77 18.24
CA GLY A 170 3.01 11.04 17.62
C GLY A 170 2.99 10.90 16.09
N TRP A 171 3.99 10.25 15.47
CA TRP A 171 4.03 10.02 14.01
C TRP A 171 2.72 9.40 13.50
N PHE A 172 2.14 8.44 14.23
CA PHE A 172 0.89 7.77 13.85
C PHE A 172 -0.31 8.73 13.83
N VAL A 173 -0.41 9.60 14.86
CA VAL A 173 -1.46 10.64 14.93
C VAL A 173 -1.26 11.64 13.80
N SER A 174 -0.01 12.00 13.49
CA SER A 174 0.31 12.90 12.38
C SER A 174 -0.12 12.35 11.02
N VAL A 175 -0.15 11.02 10.83
CA VAL A 175 -0.61 10.37 9.59
C VAL A 175 -2.12 10.46 9.44
N LEU A 176 -2.86 10.43 10.55
CA LEU A 176 -4.32 10.51 10.56
C LEU A 176 -4.84 11.94 10.71
N ASP A 177 -3.99 12.90 11.08
CA ASP A 177 -4.34 14.32 11.17
C ASP A 177 -4.57 14.92 9.77
N PRO A 178 -5.80 15.34 9.40
CA PRO A 178 -6.08 15.95 8.10
C PRO A 178 -5.44 17.35 7.89
N GLU A 179 -4.74 17.88 8.90
CA GLU A 179 -4.08 19.19 8.90
C GLU A 179 -5.05 20.33 8.50
N PHE A 180 -6.25 20.33 9.08
CA PHE A 180 -7.16 21.46 8.96
C PHE A 180 -6.57 22.66 9.72
N GLY A 181 -6.20 23.73 9.01
CA GLY A 181 -5.77 25.00 9.63
C GLY A 181 -4.26 25.23 9.79
N LYS A 182 -3.39 24.27 9.44
CA LYS A 182 -1.93 24.52 9.42
C LYS A 182 -1.57 25.35 8.19
N LEU A 183 -1.55 26.68 8.33
CA LEU A 183 -1.03 27.61 7.32
C LEU A 183 0.39 27.18 6.91
N PRO A 184 0.80 27.36 5.64
CA PRO A 184 2.15 27.08 5.21
C PRO A 184 3.13 27.84 6.10
N GLN A 185 4.09 27.13 6.69
CA GLN A 185 5.08 27.68 7.63
C GLN A 185 6.16 28.52 6.90
N GLY A 186 5.77 29.21 5.82
CA GLY A 186 6.60 30.07 4.97
C GLY A 186 6.22 31.56 5.03
N GLU A 187 5.21 31.95 5.80
CA GLU A 187 4.84 33.36 6.03
C GLU A 187 4.97 33.73 7.51
N ARG A 188 6.20 33.64 8.03
CA ARG A 188 6.60 34.41 9.21
C ARG A 188 7.97 35.03 8.90
N THR A 189 7.92 36.11 8.12
CA THR A 189 8.88 37.21 8.21
C THR A 189 8.72 37.92 9.54
#